data_AF-A0AAN6GFD6-F1
#
_entry.id   AF-A0AAN6GFD6-F1
#
_cell.length_a   1.000
_cell.length_b   1.000
_cell.length_c   1.000
_cell.angle_alpha   90.00
_cell.angle_beta   90.00
_cell.angle_gamma   90.00
#
_symmetry.space_group_name_H-M   'P 1'
#
loop_
_entity.id
_entity.type
_entity.pdbx_description
1 polymer ?
#
loop_
_entity_poly.entity_id
_entity_poly.type
_entity_poly.pdbx_seq_one_letter_code
_entity_poly.pdbx_strand_id
1 'polypeptide(L)'
;MPSHRSPSTTADKIGSLLFCKRCGSLLDIPGNEDIIKCAACTYTQDASIYDNMTIQTKSHPDAFPSVLRQNRQLVSSVAQAESLDTEAGAGGGGGKEATMREKCVNPNCDGEMATFYTLQMRSADEGSTVL
;
A
#
# COMPACT_ATOMS: atom_id res chain seq x y z
N MET A 1 -33.78 22.72 -17.00
CA MET A 1 -34.10 23.50 -15.80
C MET A 1 -32.81 24.08 -15.25
N PRO A 2 -32.57 25.40 -15.33
CA PRO A 2 -31.38 25.99 -14.70
C PRO A 2 -31.58 25.98 -13.19
N SER A 3 -30.70 25.25 -12.50
CA SER A 3 -30.68 25.13 -11.05
C SER A 3 -30.20 26.46 -10.46
N HIS A 4 -31.14 27.28 -9.96
CA HIS A 4 -30.82 28.48 -9.20
C HIS A 4 -30.27 28.07 -7.84
N ARG A 5 -28.95 27.96 -7.74
CA ARG A 5 -28.24 27.85 -6.47
C ARG A 5 -28.33 29.22 -5.78
N SER A 6 -28.97 29.26 -4.62
CA SER A 6 -29.02 30.44 -3.74
C SER A 6 -27.61 30.99 -3.53
N PRO A 7 -27.37 32.31 -3.62
CA PRO A 7 -26.06 32.88 -3.38
C PRO A 7 -25.73 32.72 -1.89
N SER A 8 -24.94 31.71 -1.54
CA SER A 8 -24.28 31.68 -0.25
C SER A 8 -23.25 32.81 -0.25
N THR A 9 -23.30 33.69 0.73
CA THR A 9 -22.44 34.88 0.84
C THR A 9 -20.96 34.54 1.13
N THR A 10 -20.60 33.26 1.20
CA THR A 10 -19.29 32.73 1.59
C THR A 10 -18.72 31.81 0.51
N ALA A 11 -17.42 31.89 0.20
CA ALA A 11 -16.68 31.03 -0.75
C ALA A 11 -16.88 29.50 -0.46
N ASP A 12 -16.87 28.65 -1.50
CA ASP A 12 -16.97 27.19 -1.30
C ASP A 12 -15.60 26.69 -0.85
N LYS A 13 -15.54 26.13 0.38
CA LYS A 13 -14.30 25.65 0.99
C LYS A 13 -14.20 24.13 0.87
N ILE A 14 -13.12 23.62 0.28
CA ILE A 14 -12.84 22.18 0.19
C ILE A 14 -11.38 21.96 0.60
N GLY A 15 -11.15 21.55 1.85
CA GLY A 15 -9.80 21.38 2.39
C GLY A 15 -9.02 22.71 2.40
N SER A 16 -7.89 22.75 1.70
CA SER A 16 -7.08 23.96 1.50
C SER A 16 -7.55 24.85 0.35
N LEU A 17 -8.47 24.37 -0.48
CA LEU A 17 -8.83 24.98 -1.74
C LEU A 17 -10.08 25.84 -1.59
N LEU A 18 -10.02 27.06 -2.13
CA LEU A 18 -11.13 28.00 -2.15
C LEU A 18 -11.55 28.30 -3.59
N PHE A 19 -12.86 28.21 -3.85
CA PHE A 19 -13.41 28.42 -5.18
C PHE A 19 -14.23 29.72 -5.26
N CYS A 20 -14.10 30.40 -6.40
CA CYS A 20 -14.84 31.60 -6.72
C CYS A 20 -16.34 31.30 -6.82
N LYS A 21 -17.16 32.04 -6.05
CA LYS A 21 -18.62 31.90 -6.06
C LYS A 21 -19.29 32.20 -7.39
N ARG A 22 -18.66 33.03 -8.23
CA ARG A 22 -19.23 33.51 -9.48
C ARG A 22 -19.01 32.54 -10.63
N CYS A 23 -17.79 32.02 -10.78
CA CYS A 23 -17.39 31.20 -11.94
C CYS A 23 -16.87 29.81 -11.59
N GLY A 24 -16.69 29.48 -10.31
CA GLY A 24 -16.16 28.19 -9.87
C GLY A 24 -14.66 28.00 -10.08
N SER A 25 -13.92 29.02 -10.56
CA SER A 25 -12.45 28.96 -10.65
C SER A 25 -11.81 28.86 -9.26
N LEU A 26 -10.69 28.15 -9.16
CA LEU A 26 -9.83 28.19 -7.97
C LEU A 26 -9.34 29.63 -7.73
N LEU A 27 -9.39 30.09 -6.48
CA LEU A 27 -8.84 31.37 -6.05
C LEU A 27 -7.38 31.19 -5.62
N ASP A 28 -6.56 32.21 -5.90
CA ASP A 28 -5.16 32.21 -5.48
C ASP A 28 -5.04 32.42 -3.97
N ILE A 29 -3.93 31.93 -3.40
CA ILE A 29 -3.61 32.10 -1.99
C ILE A 29 -3.12 33.54 -1.80
N PRO A 30 -3.77 34.35 -0.94
CA PRO A 30 -3.32 35.71 -0.67
C PRO A 30 -1.97 35.69 0.05
N GLY A 31 -1.08 36.61 -0.32
CA GLY A 31 0.13 36.91 0.43
C GLY A 31 -0.17 37.84 1.61
N ASN A 32 0.11 39.13 1.44
CA ASN A 32 -0.21 40.19 2.40
C ASN A 32 -1.39 41.07 1.94
N GLU A 33 -2.20 40.56 1.02
CA GLU A 33 -3.31 41.31 0.40
C GLU A 33 -4.60 41.02 1.16
N ASP A 34 -5.38 42.05 1.48
CA ASP A 34 -6.69 41.90 2.13
C ASP A 34 -7.79 41.42 1.15
N ILE A 35 -7.52 41.45 -0.15
CA ILE A 35 -8.50 41.17 -1.21
C ILE A 35 -7.88 40.25 -2.25
N ILE A 36 -8.54 39.13 -2.52
CA ILE A 36 -8.20 38.19 -3.58
C ILE A 36 -9.05 38.48 -4.82
N LYS A 37 -8.40 38.59 -5.97
CA LYS A 37 -9.07 38.75 -7.27
C LYS A 37 -9.08 37.42 -8.01
N CYS A 38 -10.26 36.99 -8.45
CA CYS A 38 -10.39 35.82 -9.30
C CYS A 38 -9.86 36.11 -10.71
N ALA A 39 -8.87 35.34 -11.18
CA ALA A 39 -8.28 35.50 -12.50
C ALA A 39 -9.28 35.31 -13.65
N ALA A 40 -10.29 34.44 -13.49
CA ALA A 40 -11.22 34.10 -14.57
C ALA A 40 -12.36 35.11 -14.78
N CYS A 41 -12.89 35.70 -13.70
CA CYS A 41 -14.11 36.55 -13.77
C CYS A 41 -13.99 37.88 -13.02
N THR A 42 -12.76 38.22 -12.59
CA THR A 42 -12.37 39.45 -11.88
C THR A 42 -13.16 39.73 -10.60
N TYR A 43 -13.86 38.72 -10.06
CA TYR A 43 -14.57 38.84 -8.79
C TYR A 43 -13.58 38.99 -7.63
N THR A 44 -13.83 39.97 -6.76
CA THR A 44 -13.06 40.23 -5.56
C THR A 44 -13.68 39.53 -4.35
N GLN A 45 -12.84 38.92 -3.52
CA GLN A 45 -13.22 38.31 -2.25
C GLN A 45 -12.25 38.72 -1.15
N ASP A 46 -12.73 38.77 0.09
CA ASP A 46 -11.92 39.10 1.26
C ASP A 46 -10.91 37.96 1.56
N ALA A 47 -9.65 38.32 1.83
CA ALA A 47 -8.59 37.38 2.14
C ALA A 47 -8.78 36.68 3.48
N SER A 48 -9.52 37.26 4.42
CA SER A 48 -9.88 36.66 5.71
C SER A 48 -10.63 35.32 5.57
N ILE A 49 -11.15 35.01 4.38
CA ILE A 49 -11.73 33.70 4.09
C ILE A 49 -10.68 32.56 4.23
N TYR A 50 -9.40 32.86 4.04
CA TYR A 50 -8.28 31.93 4.26
C TYR A 50 -7.90 31.77 5.74
N ASP A 51 -8.38 32.64 6.63
CA ASP A 51 -8.04 32.56 8.05
C ASP A 51 -8.70 31.36 8.72
N ASN A 52 -8.04 30.85 9.77
CA ASN A 52 -8.50 29.73 10.60
C ASN A 52 -8.75 28.41 9.85
N MET A 53 -8.13 28.20 8.69
CA MET A 53 -8.17 26.92 7.99
C MET A 53 -7.15 25.95 8.58
N THR A 54 -7.63 24.82 9.11
CA THR A 54 -6.78 23.76 9.65
C THR A 54 -6.84 22.53 8.74
N ILE A 55 -5.67 22.07 8.31
CA ILE A 55 -5.54 20.87 7.48
C ILE A 55 -4.81 19.83 8.32
N GLN A 56 -5.51 18.75 8.65
CA GLN A 56 -4.89 17.62 9.35
C GLN A 56 -4.46 16.57 8.33
N THR A 57 -3.15 16.44 8.13
CA THR A 57 -2.57 15.34 7.37
C THR A 57 -2.08 14.25 8.32
N LYS A 58 -2.28 12.99 7.93
CA LYS A 58 -1.73 11.83 8.63
C LYS A 58 -0.88 11.05 7.64
N SER A 59 0.21 10.47 8.11
CA SER A 59 1.01 9.56 7.28
C SER A 59 0.19 8.33 6.91
N HIS A 60 0.47 7.78 5.73
CA HIS A 60 -0.09 6.49 5.33
C HIS A 60 0.31 5.41 6.37
N PRO A 61 -0.58 4.46 6.72
CA PRO A 61 -0.27 3.41 7.69
C PRO A 61 1.00 2.62 7.37
N ASP A 62 1.36 2.50 6.09
CA ASP A 62 2.56 1.78 5.63
C ASP A 62 3.73 2.70 5.26
N ALA A 63 3.65 4.01 5.51
CA ALA A 63 4.75 4.94 5.22
C ALA A 63 6.03 4.63 6.02
N PHE A 64 5.90 3.89 7.12
CA PHE A 64 7.00 3.56 8.03
C PHE A 64 6.96 2.07 8.41
N PRO A 65 7.43 1.17 7.51
CA PRO A 65 7.54 -0.25 7.81
C PRO A 65 8.59 -0.46 8.90
N SER A 66 8.22 -1.18 9.96
CA SER A 66 9.12 -1.53 11.07
C SER A 66 8.62 -2.76 11.80
N VAL A 67 9.53 -3.44 12.52
CA VAL A 67 9.20 -4.60 13.37
C VAL A 67 8.12 -4.24 14.39
N LEU A 68 8.22 -3.07 15.04
CA LEU A 68 7.22 -2.59 16.00
C LEU A 68 5.84 -2.37 15.36
N ARG A 69 5.78 -1.96 14.09
CA ARG A 69 4.52 -1.81 13.35
C ARG A 69 3.95 -3.17 12.94
N GLN A 70 4.80 -4.10 12.49
CA GLN A 70 4.41 -5.46 12.18
C GLN A 70 3.79 -6.16 13.40
N ASN A 71 4.37 -5.95 14.58
CA ASN A 71 3.83 -6.46 15.86
C ASN A 71 2.48 -5.83 16.26
N ARG A 72 2.06 -4.73 15.63
CA ARG A 72 0.73 -4.12 15.82
C ARG A 72 -0.31 -4.62 14.82
N GLN A 73 0.10 -5.41 13.82
CA GLN A 73 -0.84 -5.99 12.85
C GLN A 73 -1.58 -7.17 13.49
N LEU A 74 -2.90 -7.24 13.25
CA LEU A 74 -3.76 -8.33 13.75
C LEU A 74 -3.48 -9.66 13.07
N VAL A 75 -2.89 -9.63 11.88
CA VAL A 75 -2.43 -10.79 11.14
C VAL A 75 -0.93 -10.88 11.29
N SER A 76 -0.44 -12.03 11.79
CA SER A 76 0.98 -12.34 11.76
C SER A 76 1.37 -12.59 10.31
N SER A 77 1.89 -11.57 9.63
CA SER A 77 2.72 -11.79 8.44
C SER A 77 4.01 -12.56 8.78
N VAL A 78 4.31 -12.71 10.07
CA VAL A 78 5.25 -13.68 10.64
C VAL A 78 4.65 -15.09 10.56
N ALA A 79 4.37 -15.55 9.34
CA ALA A 79 4.32 -16.98 9.04
C ALA A 79 5.71 -17.50 8.60
N GLN A 80 6.74 -16.66 8.56
CA GLN A 80 8.05 -16.98 7.99
C GLN A 80 9.18 -16.26 8.74
N ALA A 81 9.52 -16.75 9.93
CA ALA A 81 10.83 -16.49 10.55
C ALA A 81 11.19 -17.59 11.56
N GLU A 82 10.20 -18.34 12.06
CA GLU A 82 10.39 -19.42 13.05
C GLU A 82 10.42 -20.82 12.41
N SER A 83 10.48 -20.92 11.08
CA SER A 83 10.67 -22.19 10.35
C SER A 83 11.87 -22.17 9.39
N LEU A 84 12.72 -21.14 9.48
CA LEU A 84 13.87 -20.96 8.57
C LEU A 84 15.08 -21.84 8.91
N ASP A 85 14.96 -22.70 9.93
CA ASP A 85 15.96 -23.72 10.23
C ASP A 85 15.56 -25.11 9.72
N THR A 86 14.39 -25.30 9.06
CA THR A 86 13.99 -26.66 8.63
C THR A 86 13.02 -26.81 7.45
N GLU A 87 12.62 -25.77 6.72
CA GLU A 87 11.72 -25.95 5.56
C GLU A 87 12.14 -25.03 4.41
N ALA A 88 13.20 -25.41 3.69
CA ALA A 88 13.64 -24.76 2.45
C ALA A 88 13.15 -25.55 1.23
N GLY A 89 11.83 -25.69 1.08
CA GLY A 89 11.20 -26.31 -0.09
C GLY A 89 10.56 -25.29 -1.01
N ALA A 90 11.18 -25.03 -2.16
CA ALA A 90 10.62 -24.21 -3.22
C ALA A 90 9.39 -24.88 -3.85
N GLY A 91 8.23 -24.21 -3.77
CA GLY A 91 7.06 -24.51 -4.62
C GLY A 91 5.78 -24.84 -3.87
N GLY A 92 4.99 -23.81 -3.56
CA GLY A 92 3.52 -23.87 -3.49
C GLY A 92 2.86 -24.92 -2.59
N GLY A 93 2.63 -24.56 -1.32
CA GLY A 93 1.65 -25.20 -0.44
C GLY A 93 2.26 -25.71 0.85
N GLY A 94 1.96 -25.04 1.97
CA GLY A 94 2.51 -25.35 3.30
C GLY A 94 2.17 -26.75 3.79
N GLY A 95 3.05 -27.69 3.48
CA GLY A 95 3.06 -29.06 3.99
C GLY A 95 4.51 -29.45 4.28
N LYS A 96 4.70 -30.16 5.38
CA LYS A 96 5.98 -30.71 5.84
C LYS A 96 6.75 -31.32 4.67
N GLU A 97 8.05 -31.06 4.61
CA GLU A 97 8.96 -31.67 3.64
C GLU A 97 8.70 -33.18 3.47
N ALA A 98 8.38 -33.62 2.24
CA ALA A 98 8.05 -35.02 1.98
C ALA A 98 9.33 -35.87 2.05
N THR A 99 9.30 -36.92 2.89
CA THR A 99 10.46 -37.79 3.13
C THR A 99 10.22 -39.21 2.61
N MET A 100 11.29 -39.85 2.12
CA MET A 100 11.32 -41.23 1.63
C MET A 100 12.48 -41.99 2.25
N ARG A 101 12.33 -43.31 2.41
CA ARG A 101 13.41 -44.22 2.82
C ARG A 101 14.35 -44.49 1.67
N GLU A 102 15.40 -43.69 1.56
CA GLU A 102 16.49 -43.89 0.62
C GLU A 102 17.81 -43.69 1.36
N LYS A 103 18.67 -44.72 1.31
CA LYS A 103 19.95 -44.67 2.01
C LYS A 103 20.91 -43.74 1.28
N CYS A 104 21.60 -42.88 2.02
CA CYS A 104 22.61 -42.00 1.45
C CYS A 104 23.72 -42.81 0.77
N VAL A 105 24.01 -42.51 -0.49
CA VAL A 105 25.07 -43.17 -1.28
C VAL A 105 26.46 -42.69 -0.87
N ASN A 106 26.56 -41.57 -0.14
CA ASN A 106 27.82 -41.07 0.37
C ASN A 106 28.35 -42.00 1.48
N PRO A 107 29.55 -42.61 1.34
CA PRO A 107 30.10 -43.55 2.32
C PRO A 107 30.36 -42.94 3.71
N ASN A 108 30.34 -41.62 3.83
CA ASN A 108 30.49 -40.90 5.10
C ASN A 108 29.14 -40.54 5.76
N CYS A 109 28.01 -40.96 5.18
CA CYS A 109 26.67 -40.66 5.67
C CYS A 109 25.86 -41.95 5.79
N ASP A 110 25.29 -42.20 6.97
CA ASP A 110 24.43 -43.38 7.24
C ASP A 110 22.95 -43.00 7.38
N GLY A 111 22.54 -41.90 6.75
CA GLY A 111 21.14 -41.48 6.73
C GLY A 111 20.26 -42.46 5.94
N GLU A 112 19.13 -42.87 6.54
CA GLU A 112 18.15 -43.78 5.93
C GLU A 112 16.96 -43.06 5.27
N MET A 113 16.83 -41.75 5.51
CA MET A 113 15.72 -40.92 5.04
C MET A 113 16.26 -39.75 4.24
N ALA A 114 15.61 -39.44 3.13
CA ALA A 114 15.88 -38.27 2.32
C ALA A 114 14.57 -37.47 2.13
N THR A 115 14.66 -36.14 2.21
CA THR A 115 13.62 -35.30 1.64
C THR A 115 13.76 -35.34 0.13
N PHE A 116 12.64 -35.45 -0.58
CA PHE A 116 12.62 -35.32 -2.03
C PHE A 116 11.66 -34.25 -2.52
N TYR A 117 11.98 -33.68 -3.69
CA TYR A 117 11.08 -32.82 -4.46
C TYR A 117 10.92 -33.35 -5.87
N THR A 118 9.69 -33.35 -6.39
CA THR A 118 9.44 -33.74 -7.77
C THR A 118 9.22 -32.53 -8.65
N LEU A 119 10.06 -32.33 -9.65
CA LEU A 119 9.94 -31.24 -10.62
C LEU A 119 9.88 -31.79 -12.05
N GLN A 120 8.96 -31.26 -12.88
CA GLN A 120 8.92 -31.56 -14.30
C GLN A 120 9.88 -30.65 -15.06
N MET A 121 11.07 -31.15 -15.34
CA MET A 121 12.14 -30.38 -16.00
C MET A 121 12.19 -30.59 -17.52
N ARG A 122 11.40 -31.54 -18.05
CA ARG A 122 11.42 -31.96 -19.47
C ARG A 122 10.00 -31.98 -20.06
N SER A 123 9.87 -32.42 -21.31
CA SER A 123 8.58 -32.47 -22.00
C SER A 123 7.55 -33.32 -21.23
N ALA A 124 6.25 -33.11 -21.48
CA ALA A 124 5.18 -33.79 -20.74
C ALA A 124 5.13 -35.32 -20.94
N ASP A 125 5.86 -35.85 -21.92
CA ASP A 125 5.96 -37.29 -22.20
C ASP A 125 7.05 -37.98 -21.36
N GLU A 126 7.91 -37.21 -20.70
CA GLU A 126 8.97 -37.73 -19.85
C GLU A 126 8.52 -37.73 -18.39
N GLY A 127 8.99 -38.72 -17.62
CA GLY A 127 8.71 -38.80 -16.18
C GLY A 127 9.27 -37.59 -15.41
N SER A 128 8.70 -37.34 -14.23
CA SER A 128 9.18 -36.28 -13.33
C SER A 128 10.57 -36.59 -12.78
N THR A 129 11.36 -35.53 -12.54
CA THR A 129 12.67 -35.65 -11.90
C THR A 129 12.50 -35.56 -10.40
N VAL A 130 13.10 -36.51 -9.67
CA VAL A 130 13.20 -36.51 -8.21
C VAL A 130 14.54 -35.87 -7.82
N LEU A 131 14.49 -34.84 -6.98
CA LEU A 131 15.63 -34.11 -6.41
C LEU A 131 15.76 -34.41 -4.93
#